data_AF-A0A2U3CQG5-F1
#
_entry.id   AF-A0A2U3CQG5-F1
#
_cell.length_a   1.000
_cell.length_b   1.000
_cell.length_c   1.000
_cell.angle_alpha   90.00
_cell.angle_beta   90.00
_cell.angle_gamma   90.00
#
_symmetry.space_group_name_H-M   'P 1'
#
loop_
_entity.id
_entity.type
_entity.pdbx_description
1 polymer ?
#
loop_
_entity_poly.entity_id
_entity_poly.type
_entity_poly.pdbx_seq_one_letter_code
_entity_poly.pdbx_strand_id
1 'polypeptide(L)' 'MPKALGGFRSGYRTRVVSRDACKWPQFLICSHECKEIVQLISFVSNEVEFELCKIEALHMAEVLTRAAKDMQ' A
#
# COMPACT_ATOMS: atom_id res chain seq x y z
N MET A 1 8.18 19.72 -0.72
CA MET A 1 7.85 19.04 0.55
C MET A 1 7.05 17.80 0.21
N PRO A 2 7.48 16.58 0.61
CA PRO A 2 6.68 15.39 0.35
C PRO A 2 5.37 15.52 1.12
N LYS A 3 4.23 15.57 0.40
CA LYS A 3 2.90 15.56 1.00
C LYS A 3 2.79 14.31 1.85
N ALA A 4 2.75 14.47 3.18
CA ALA A 4 2.41 13.38 4.07
C ALA A 4 1.06 12.82 3.61
N LEU A 5 1.03 11.54 3.23
CA LEU A 5 -0.19 10.82 2.90
C LEU A 5 -1.07 10.92 4.14
N GLY A 6 -2.10 11.77 4.06
CA GLY A 6 -3.05 12.02 5.15
C GLY A 6 -3.60 10.71 5.68
N GLY A 7 -3.62 10.60 7.01
CA GLY A 7 -3.80 9.36 7.74
C GLY A 7 -5.00 8.54 7.31
N PHE A 8 -4.71 7.42 6.63
CA PHE A 8 -5.60 6.27 6.62
C PHE A 8 -5.54 5.67 8.03
N ARG A 9 -6.48 6.01 8.92
CA ARG A 9 -6.65 5.36 10.25
C ARG A 9 -7.20 3.94 10.09
N SER A 10 -6.60 3.15 9.21
CA SER A 10 -6.76 1.71 9.21
C SER A 10 -5.79 1.17 10.26
N GLY A 11 -6.12 0.08 10.95
CA GLY A 11 -5.24 -0.57 11.93
C GLY A 11 -3.96 -1.18 11.33
N TYR A 12 -3.32 -0.52 10.37
CA TYR A 12 -2.18 -0.98 9.59
C TYR A 12 -1.13 0.12 9.46
N ARG A 13 0.14 -0.28 9.37
CA ARG A 13 1.27 0.54 8.95
C ARG A 13 1.86 0.03 7.65
N THR A 14 2.49 0.92 6.89
CA THR A 14 3.16 0.57 5.64
C THR A 14 4.65 0.31 5.85
N ARG A 15 5.20 -0.71 5.18
CA ARG A 15 6.64 -0.96 5.06
C ARG A 15 7.01 -1.18 3.60
N VAL A 16 8.06 -0.53 3.12
CA VAL A 16 8.59 -0.79 1.76
C VAL A 16 9.64 -1.89 1.83
N VAL A 17 9.57 -2.84 0.90
CA VAL A 17 10.50 -3.97 0.78
C VAL A 17 10.88 -4.22 -0.69
N SER A 18 11.92 -5.00 -0.93
CA SER A 18 12.23 -5.51 -2.27
C SER A 18 11.19 -6.57 -2.69
N ARG A 19 11.01 -6.76 -4.00
CA ARG A 19 10.11 -7.79 -4.53
C ARG A 19 10.44 -9.20 -4.03
N ASP A 20 11.72 -9.51 -3.85
CA ASP A 20 12.16 -10.84 -3.37
C ASP A 20 11.82 -11.08 -1.89
N ALA A 21 11.58 -10.00 -1.13
CA ALA A 21 11.15 -10.05 0.27
C ALA A 21 9.61 -10.00 0.42
N CYS A 22 8.87 -10.08 -0.68
CA CYS A 22 7.42 -10.16 -0.71
C CYS A 22 6.95 -11.48 -0.07
N LYS A 23 6.02 -11.41 0.88
CA LYS A 23 5.53 -12.59 1.62
C LYS A 23 4.56 -13.42 0.77
N TRP A 24 3.78 -12.74 -0.06
CA TRP A 24 2.71 -13.28 -0.89
C TRP A 24 2.79 -12.74 -2.33
N PRO A 25 3.89 -13.05 -3.05
CA PRO A 25 4.12 -12.51 -4.39
C PRO A 25 3.01 -12.85 -5.40
N GLN A 26 2.24 -13.91 -5.16
CA GLN A 26 1.10 -14.31 -5.99
C GLN A 26 -0.10 -13.36 -5.95
N PHE A 27 -0.23 -12.54 -4.90
CA PHE A 27 -1.30 -11.56 -4.78
C PHE A 27 -0.90 -10.16 -5.27
N LEU A 28 0.34 -10.01 -5.75
CA LEU A 28 0.74 -8.79 -6.42
C LEU A 28 -0.02 -8.70 -7.75
N ILE A 29 -1.01 -7.79 -7.78
CA ILE A 29 -1.83 -7.50 -8.96
C ILE A 29 -0.97 -6.94 -10.12
N CYS A 30 0.26 -6.48 -9.82
CA CYS A 30 1.15 -5.84 -10.78
C CYS A 30 2.05 -6.82 -11.56
N SER A 31 1.89 -6.79 -12.89
CA SER A 31 2.74 -7.47 -13.88
C SER A 31 4.06 -6.73 -14.21
N HIS A 32 4.27 -5.53 -13.70
CA HIS A 32 5.29 -4.59 -14.22
C HIS A 32 6.69 -4.74 -13.60
N GLU A 33 7.09 -5.94 -13.18
CA GLU A 33 8.43 -6.21 -12.60
C GLU A 33 8.88 -5.20 -11.52
N CYS A 34 7.94 -4.61 -10.77
CA CYS A 34 8.27 -3.58 -9.78
C CYS A 34 9.28 -4.11 -8.75
N LYS A 35 10.39 -3.40 -8.60
CA LYS A 35 11.47 -3.73 -7.65
C LYS A 35 11.09 -3.46 -6.20
N GLU A 36 10.21 -2.48 -5.98
CA GLU A 36 9.75 -2.06 -4.64
C GLU A 36 8.27 -2.40 -4.43
N ILE A 37 7.98 -3.03 -3.29
CA ILE A 37 6.64 -3.44 -2.84
C ILE A 37 6.33 -2.74 -1.51
N VAL A 38 5.09 -2.31 -1.34
CA VAL A 38 4.54 -1.74 -0.11
C VAL A 38 3.73 -2.83 0.60
N GLN A 39 4.16 -3.22 1.79
CA GLN A 39 3.45 -4.13 2.68
C GLN A 39 2.58 -3.34 3.65
N LEU A 40 1.34 -3.77 3.83
CA LEU A 40 0.44 -3.31 4.87
C LEU A 40 0.48 -4.31 6.03
N ILE A 41 1.03 -3.86 7.16
CA ILE A 41 1.24 -4.66 8.37
C ILE A 41 0.21 -4.26 9.39
N SER A 42 -0.58 -5.21 9.89
CA SER A 42 -1.56 -4.95 10.95
C SER A 42 -0.86 -4.56 12.26
N PHE A 43 -1.36 -3.53 12.94
CA PHE A 43 -0.88 -3.15 14.27
C PHE A 43 -1.28 -4.17 15.35
N VAL A 44 -2.29 -5.00 15.10
CA VAL A 44 -2.82 -5.97 16.07
C VAL A 44 -2.00 -7.26 16.03
N SER A 45 -1.81 -7.83 14.85
CA SER A 45 -1.08 -9.10 14.65
C SER A 45 0.41 -8.89 14.42
N ASN A 46 0.83 -7.68 14.01
CA ASN A 46 2.16 -7.38 13.50
C ASN A 46 2.57 -8.22 12.27
N GLU A 47 1.59 -8.83 11.60
CA GLU A 47 1.76 -9.63 10.39
C GLU A 47 1.46 -8.82 9.13
N VAL A 48 2.05 -9.25 8.00
CA VAL A 48 1.74 -8.72 6.67
C VAL A 48 0.41 -9.28 6.22
N GLU A 49 -0.57 -8.39 6.04
CA GLU A 49 -1.94 -8.73 5.66
C GLU A 49 -2.16 -8.53 4.15
N PHE A 50 -1.56 -7.47 3.58
CA PHE A 50 -1.67 -7.16 2.16
C PHE A 50 -0.36 -6.59 1.60
N GLU A 51 -0.13 -6.78 0.31
CA GLU A 51 1.04 -6.28 -0.40
C GLU A 51 0.63 -5.65 -1.73
N LEU A 52 1.13 -4.45 -1.99
CA LEU A 52 0.83 -3.67 -3.17
C LEU A 52 2.14 -3.25 -3.83
N CYS A 53 2.21 -3.21 -5.16
CA CYS A 53 3.32 -2.49 -5.77
C CYS A 53 3.17 -0.98 -5.48
N LYS A 54 4.28 -0.25 -5.46
CA LYS A 54 4.28 1.18 -5.15
C LYS A 54 3.35 2.00 -6.06
N ILE A 55 3.27 1.65 -7.35
CA ILE A 55 2.42 2.33 -8.34
C ILE A 55 0.94 2.11 -8.01
N GLU A 56 0.54 0.86 -7.77
CA GLU A 56 -0.84 0.53 -7.39
C GLU A 56 -1.23 1.16 -6.06
N ALA A 57 -0.33 1.16 -5.07
CA ALA A 57 -0.57 1.84 -3.80
C ALA A 57 -0.84 3.34 -3.98
N LEU A 58 -0.09 4.00 -4.89
CA LEU A 58 -0.29 5.40 -5.20
C LEU A 58 -1.59 5.65 -5.97
N HIS A 59 -1.92 4.82 -6.96
CA HIS A 59 -3.20 4.89 -7.67
C HIS A 59 -4.39 4.69 -6.73
N MET A 60 -4.35 3.68 -5.86
CA MET A 60 -5.38 3.46 -4.85
C MET A 60 -5.52 4.67 -3.93
N ALA A 61 -4.40 5.23 -3.46
CA ALA A 61 -4.42 6.43 -2.62
C ALA A 61 -5.07 7.62 -3.34
N GLU A 62 -4.79 7.80 -4.64
CA GLU A 62 -5.40 8.85 -5.45
C GLU A 62 -6.90 8.65 -5.63
N VAL A 63 -7.33 7.43 -5.98
CA VAL A 63 -8.76 7.08 -6.12
C VAL A 63 -9.52 7.30 -4.82
N LEU A 64 -8.98 6.83 -3.70
CA LEU A 64 -9.59 7.01 -2.37
C LEU A 64 -9.65 8.48 -1.96
N THR A 65 -8.58 9.23 -2.22
CA THR A 65 -8.54 10.67 -1.93
C THR A 65 -9.56 11.44 -2.78
N ARG A 66 -9.74 11.07 -4.05
CA ARG A 66 -10.74 11.68 -4.92
C ARG A 66 -12.15 11.36 -4.45
N ALA A 67 -12.45 10.08 -4.21
CA ALA A 67 -13.75 9.65 -3.70
C ALA A 67 -14.12 10.35 -2.39
N ALA A 68 -13.17 10.52 -1.46
CA ALA A 68 -13.40 11.21 -0.20
C ALA A 68 -13.73 12.70 -0.38
N LYS A 69 -13.20 13.36 -1.43
CA LYS A 69 -13.53 14.75 -1.76
C LYS A 69 -14.88 14.87 -2.44
N ASP A 70 -15.26 13.89 -3.27
CA ASP A 70 -16.54 13.88 -3.98
C ASP A 70 -17.73 13.59 -3.04
N MET A 71 -17.47 13.09 -1.82
CA MET A 71 -18.48 12.84 -0.78
C MET A 71 -18.71 14.01 0.19
N GLN A 72 -18.04 15.16 -0.02
CA GLN A 72 -18.24 16.40 0.75
C GLN A 72 -19.11 17.39 -0.03
#